data_AF-A0A661F9P0-F1
#
_entry.id   AF-A0A661F9P0-F1
#
_cell.length_a   1.000
_cell.length_b   1.000
_cell.length_c   1.000
_cell.angle_alpha   90.00
_cell.angle_beta   90.00
_cell.angle_gamma   90.00
#
_symmetry.space_group_name_H-M   'P 1'
#
loop_
_entity.id
_entity.type
_entity.pdbx_description
1 polymer ?
#
loop_
_entity_poly.entity_id
_entity_poly.type
_entity_poly.pdbx_seq_one_letter_code
_entity_poly.pdbx_strand_id
1 'polypeptide(L)'
;MTNSTKAPVVAKTTKIQTAAKIAESDTKQKEFIIGVHKVTASTKLKYKPNPKRKNSKAWLRYESYSKAKNFAQYQKLNQDKQSIPDLKYDLSKSFVEIS
;
A
#
# COMPACT_ATOMS: atom_id res chain seq x y z
N MET A 1 -64.51 -20.81 -24.13
CA MET A 1 -64.00 -20.47 -25.47
C MET A 1 -62.81 -19.54 -25.28
N THR A 2 -61.59 -20.09 -25.39
CA THR A 2 -60.54 -19.75 -26.39
C THR A 2 -59.87 -18.40 -26.11
N ASN A 3 -58.56 -18.24 -25.89
CA ASN A 3 -57.40 -19.03 -26.31
C ASN A 3 -56.17 -18.83 -25.40
N SER A 4 -55.40 -19.91 -25.29
CA SER A 4 -53.99 -19.98 -24.93
C SER A 4 -53.12 -19.32 -26.02
N THR A 5 -51.99 -18.67 -25.69
CA THR A 5 -50.74 -18.63 -26.50
C THR A 5 -49.55 -18.01 -25.75
N LYS A 6 -48.54 -18.87 -25.50
CA LYS A 6 -47.06 -18.70 -25.49
C LYS A 6 -46.36 -17.56 -24.71
N ALA A 7 -45.41 -18.00 -23.87
CA ALA A 7 -44.20 -17.28 -23.50
C ALA A 7 -43.19 -17.18 -24.66
N PRO A 8 -42.20 -16.29 -24.56
CA PRO A 8 -40.82 -16.72 -24.79
C PRO A 8 -39.86 -16.31 -23.67
N VAL A 9 -39.02 -17.28 -23.28
CA VAL A 9 -37.73 -17.12 -22.62
C VAL A 9 -36.76 -16.44 -23.59
N VAL A 10 -36.17 -15.29 -23.26
CA VAL A 10 -34.90 -14.86 -23.87
C VAL A 10 -34.03 -14.13 -22.85
N ALA A 11 -32.89 -14.78 -22.60
CA ALA A 11 -31.71 -14.38 -21.86
C ALA A 11 -31.28 -12.91 -21.99
N LYS A 12 -30.66 -12.39 -20.92
CA LYS A 12 -29.40 -11.63 -21.00
C LYS A 12 -28.70 -11.58 -19.64
N THR A 13 -28.00 -12.68 -19.36
CA THR A 13 -26.86 -12.76 -18.45
C THR A 13 -25.79 -11.76 -18.89
N THR A 14 -25.76 -10.53 -18.35
CA THR A 14 -24.64 -9.61 -18.63
C THR A 14 -24.44 -8.55 -17.54
N LYS A 15 -24.21 -8.94 -16.28
CA LYS A 15 -23.65 -8.02 -15.25
C LYS A 15 -22.70 -8.73 -14.27
N ILE A 16 -21.90 -9.69 -14.73
CA ILE A 16 -20.85 -10.31 -13.91
C ILE A 16 -19.54 -10.39 -14.68
N GLN A 17 -19.14 -9.32 -15.40
CA GLN A 17 -17.81 -9.29 -16.05
C GLN A 17 -17.14 -7.91 -16.01
N THR A 18 -17.59 -6.99 -15.15
CA THR A 18 -16.99 -5.64 -15.08
C THR A 18 -16.08 -5.45 -13.86
N ALA A 19 -16.19 -6.27 -12.82
CA ALA A 19 -15.34 -6.12 -11.62
C ALA A 19 -13.91 -6.68 -11.80
N ALA A 20 -13.76 -7.76 -12.58
CA ALA A 20 -12.45 -8.39 -12.77
C ALA A 20 -11.50 -7.52 -13.64
N LYS A 21 -12.04 -6.82 -14.65
CA LYS A 21 -11.22 -6.05 -15.60
C LYS A 21 -10.81 -4.66 -15.11
N ILE A 22 -11.52 -4.10 -14.13
CA ILE A 22 -11.12 -2.84 -13.45
C ILE A 22 -10.06 -3.13 -12.37
N ALA A 23 -10.09 -4.33 -11.77
CA ALA A 23 -9.07 -4.74 -10.80
C ALA A 23 -7.68 -4.97 -11.44
N GLU A 24 -7.62 -5.26 -12.75
CA GLU A 24 -6.38 -5.55 -13.46
C GLU A 24 -5.69 -4.32 -14.08
N SER A 25 -6.41 -3.24 -14.41
CA SER A 25 -5.79 -2.05 -15.03
C SER A 25 -5.11 -1.09 -14.04
N ASP A 26 -5.28 -1.31 -12.73
CA ASP A 26 -4.63 -0.55 -11.65
C ASP A 26 -3.37 -1.27 -11.09
N THR A 27 -2.94 -2.37 -11.73
CA THR A 27 -1.95 -3.32 -11.19
C THR A 27 -0.49 -3.00 -11.48
N LYS A 28 -0.15 -1.82 -12.01
CA LYS A 28 1.21 -1.30 -11.81
C LYS A 28 1.25 -0.63 -10.45
N GLN A 29 1.49 -1.43 -9.41
CA GLN A 29 1.80 -0.88 -8.08
C GLN A 29 2.89 0.17 -8.27
N LYS A 30 2.57 1.44 -7.98
CA LYS A 30 3.50 2.55 -8.16
C LYS A 30 4.79 2.23 -7.39
N GLU A 31 5.86 2.01 -8.12
CA GLU A 31 7.18 1.74 -7.56
C GLU A 31 7.85 3.05 -7.18
N PHE A 32 8.52 3.04 -6.03
CA PHE A 32 9.31 4.15 -5.53
C PHE A 32 10.74 3.67 -5.28
N ILE A 33 11.71 4.56 -5.48
CA ILE A 33 13.11 4.29 -5.18
C ILE A 33 13.50 5.05 -3.92
N ILE A 34 13.81 4.33 -2.83
CA ILE A 34 14.29 4.89 -1.58
C ILE A 34 15.75 4.46 -1.38
N GLY A 35 16.68 5.37 -1.68
CA GLY A 35 18.11 5.03 -1.72
C GLY A 35 18.38 4.04 -2.86
N VAL A 36 18.75 2.80 -2.51
CA VAL A 36 18.97 1.70 -3.47
C VAL A 36 17.81 0.70 -3.51
N HIS A 37 16.77 0.92 -2.69
CA HIS A 37 15.68 -0.02 -2.53
C HIS A 37 14.48 0.35 -3.40
N LYS A 38 13.98 -0.63 -4.15
CA LYS A 38 12.67 -0.55 -4.81
C LYS A 38 11.58 -0.90 -3.79
N VAL A 39 10.62 -0.01 -3.61
CA VAL A 39 9.50 -0.21 -2.70
C VAL A 39 8.18 0.04 -3.43
N THR A 40 7.18 -0.76 -3.10
CA THR A 40 5.80 -0.58 -3.53
C THR A 40 4.94 -0.28 -2.30
N ALA A 41 3.67 0.07 -2.52
CA ALA A 41 2.70 0.23 -1.43
C ALA A 41 2.64 -0.99 -0.48
N SER A 42 2.88 -2.20 -1.00
CA SER A 42 2.77 -3.46 -0.26
C SER A 42 4.08 -3.91 0.42
N THR A 43 5.22 -3.29 0.11
CA THR A 43 6.52 -3.61 0.73
C THR A 43 6.43 -3.52 2.24
N LYS A 44 6.74 -4.62 2.94
CA LYS A 44 6.67 -4.69 4.41
C LYS A 44 7.88 -3.98 5.00
N LEU A 45 7.66 -3.27 6.09
CA LEU A 45 8.71 -2.57 6.84
C LEU A 45 8.86 -3.23 8.21
N LYS A 46 10.08 -3.66 8.53
CA LYS A 46 10.42 -4.24 9.82
C LYS A 46 11.37 -3.29 10.54
N TYR A 47 10.96 -2.80 11.70
CA TYR A 47 11.71 -1.82 12.48
C TYR A 47 12.45 -2.50 13.63
N LYS A 48 13.70 -2.11 13.85
CA LYS A 48 14.44 -2.43 15.08
C LYS A 48 14.02 -1.48 16.21
N PRO A 49 14.36 -1.80 17.48
CA PRO A 49 14.25 -0.86 18.57
C PRO A 49 14.93 0.47 18.21
N ASN A 50 14.28 1.59 18.56
CA ASN A 50 14.70 2.93 18.16
C ASN A 50 16.14 3.23 18.66
N PRO A 51 17.13 3.30 17.75
CA PRO A 51 18.53 3.49 18.14
C PRO A 51 18.89 4.97 18.29
N LYS A 52 17.94 5.88 18.10
CA LYS A 52 18.18 7.33 18.17
C LYS A 52 18.28 7.76 19.64
N ARG A 53 18.97 8.89 19.88
CA ARG A 53 19.03 9.50 21.21
C ARG A 53 17.62 9.82 21.72
N LYS A 54 17.24 9.26 22.87
CA LYS A 54 15.93 9.45 23.50
C LYS A 54 15.56 10.93 23.60
N ASN A 55 14.28 11.25 23.33
CA ASN A 55 13.72 12.61 23.31
C ASN A 55 14.31 13.59 22.28
N SER A 56 15.16 13.12 21.34
CA SER A 56 15.55 13.95 20.20
C SER A 56 14.45 14.03 19.14
N LYS A 57 14.51 15.04 18.25
CA LYS A 57 13.56 15.16 17.13
C LYS A 57 13.53 13.91 16.25
N ALA A 58 14.68 13.30 15.98
CA ALA A 58 14.76 12.06 15.19
C ALA A 58 14.16 10.86 15.93
N TRP A 59 14.32 10.80 17.26
CA TRP A 59 13.70 9.76 18.07
C TRP A 59 12.18 9.84 18.01
N LEU A 60 11.60 11.03 18.18
CA LEU A 60 10.15 11.24 18.11
C LEU A 60 9.56 10.88 16.75
N ARG A 61 10.26 11.20 15.66
CA ARG A 61 9.82 10.80 14.31
C ARG A 61 9.88 9.29 14.13
N TYR A 62 10.96 8.65 14.57
CA TYR A 62 11.10 7.20 14.50
C TYR A 62 9.99 6.47 15.28
N GLU A 63 9.66 6.93 16.49
CA GLU A 63 8.52 6.40 17.26
C GLU A 63 7.17 6.57 16.55
N SER A 64 7.00 7.63 15.77
CA SER A 64 5.78 7.87 15.01
C SER A 64 5.63 6.86 13.87
N TYR A 65 6.67 6.71 13.04
CA TYR A 65 6.57 5.93 11.82
C TYR A 65 6.84 4.43 11.98
N SER A 66 7.51 4.01 13.05
CA SER A 66 7.75 2.59 13.35
C SER A 66 6.47 1.79 13.57
N LYS A 67 5.33 2.46 13.71
CA LYS A 67 3.98 1.88 13.77
C LYS A 67 3.49 1.36 12.42
N ALA A 68 4.06 1.82 11.32
CA ALA A 68 3.69 1.38 9.98
C ALA A 68 4.12 -0.07 9.73
N LYS A 69 3.28 -0.90 9.11
CA LYS A 69 3.66 -2.29 8.74
C LYS A 69 4.17 -2.41 7.31
N ASN A 70 3.83 -1.44 6.46
CA ASN A 70 4.22 -1.38 5.06
C ASN A 70 4.40 0.07 4.59
N PHE A 71 4.94 0.24 3.38
CA PHE A 71 5.24 1.55 2.83
C PHE A 71 4.00 2.44 2.63
N ALA A 72 2.86 1.87 2.23
CA ALA A 72 1.62 2.65 2.12
C ALA A 72 1.19 3.25 3.47
N GLN A 73 1.27 2.48 4.56
CA GLN A 73 1.00 2.99 5.90
C GLN A 73 2.04 4.02 6.34
N TYR A 74 3.31 3.80 6.00
CA TYR A 74 4.39 4.74 6.29
C TYR A 74 4.10 6.12 5.69
N GLN A 75 3.74 6.18 4.40
CA GLN A 75 3.40 7.41 3.71
C GLN A 75 2.16 8.09 4.29
N LYS A 76 1.15 7.33 4.74
CA LYS A 76 -0.04 7.88 5.39
C LYS A 76 0.28 8.51 6.75
N LEU A 77 1.11 7.84 7.56
CA LEU A 77 1.49 8.31 8.89
C LEU A 77 2.49 9.47 8.83
N ASN A 78 3.23 9.63 7.73
CA ASN A 78 4.33 10.59 7.63
C ASN A 78 4.31 11.33 6.31
N GLN A 79 3.53 12.42 6.30
CA GLN A 79 3.46 13.35 5.19
C GLN A 79 4.52 14.48 5.28
N ASP A 80 5.32 14.48 6.34
CA ASP A 80 6.45 15.41 6.49
C ASP A 80 7.48 15.16 5.37
N LYS A 81 8.05 16.25 4.84
CA LYS A 81 9.15 16.23 3.86
C LYS A 81 10.37 15.43 4.36
N GLN A 82 10.52 15.29 5.67
CA GLN A 82 11.62 14.56 6.30
C GLN A 82 11.42 13.04 6.34
N SER A 83 10.22 12.52 6.05
CA SER A 83 9.92 11.10 6.15
C SER A 83 10.77 10.25 5.21
N ILE A 84 10.78 10.58 3.91
CA ILE A 84 11.56 9.84 2.92
C ILE A 84 13.08 9.89 3.20
N PRO A 85 13.69 11.05 3.52
CA PRO A 85 15.08 11.10 3.98
C PRO A 85 15.37 10.25 5.22
N ASP A 86 14.49 10.25 6.22
CA ASP A 86 14.65 9.45 7.43
C ASP A 86 14.59 7.94 7.11
N LEU A 87 13.61 7.50 6.30
CA LEU A 87 13.50 6.11 5.88
C LEU A 87 14.73 5.67 5.06
N LYS A 88 15.22 6.52 4.15
CA LYS A 88 16.46 6.25 3.40
C LYS A 88 17.65 6.06 4.35
N TYR A 89 17.80 6.95 5.33
CA TYR A 89 18.87 6.85 6.31
C TYR A 89 18.74 5.56 7.12
N ASP A 90 17.56 5.23 7.59
CA ASP A 90 17.33 4.05 8.42
C ASP A 90 17.52 2.73 7.68
N LEU A 91 17.15 2.67 6.39
CA LEU A 91 17.49 1.54 5.52
C LEU A 91 19.01 1.40 5.37
N SER A 92 19.72 2.51 5.14
CA SER A 92 21.19 2.50 5.00
C SER A 92 21.92 2.10 6.29
N LYS A 93 21.30 2.30 7.46
CA LYS A 93 21.83 1.91 8.77
C LYS A 93 21.26 0.58 9.26
N SER A 94 20.44 -0.08 8.46
CA SER A 94 19.75 -1.32 8.82
C SER A 94 18.92 -1.21 10.10
N PHE A 95 18.38 -0.02 10.40
CA PHE A 95 17.41 0.20 11.47
C PHE A 95 16.01 -0.23 11.02
N VAL A 96 15.77 -0.16 9.71
CA VAL A 96 14.60 -0.70 9.03
C VAL A 96 15.06 -1.70 7.99
N GLU A 97 14.30 -2.78 7.85
CA GLU A 97 14.48 -3.81 6.82
C GLU A 97 13.20 -3.92 5.99
N ILE A 98 13.36 -4.18 4.69
CA ILE A 98 12.23 -4.41 3.78
C ILE A 98 12.11 -5.89 3.44
N SER A 99 10.88 -6.36 3.24
CA SER A 99 10.58 -7.74 2.80
C SER A 99 9.31 -7.81 1.95
#